data_AF-A0A0K0D6W7-F1
#
_entry.id   AF-A0A0K0D6W7-F1
#
_cell.length_a   1.000
_cell.length_b   1.000
_cell.length_c   1.000
_cell.angle_alpha   90.00
_cell.angle_beta   90.00
_cell.angle_gamma   90.00
#
_symmetry.space_group_name_H-M   'P 1'
#
loop_
_entity.id
_entity.type
_entity.pdbx_description
1 polymer ?
#
loop_
_entity_poly.entity_id
_entity_poly.type
_entity_poly.pdbx_seq_one_letter_code
_entity_poly.pdbx_strand_id
1 'polypeptide(L)'
;LCFRDTVSRIYLSDYMTKNLEVLKKWCDNTTTHDWKPTIKVIKRTEGGFPLTLEEMEQIEAKARMTVKCGGIMYANVHEDPVVPDLQGQEMDIVVTIFTLESACETYAQYCQCVKNIVSFFFFC
;
A
#
# COMPACT_ATOMS: atom_id res chain seq x y z
N LEU A 1 -3.82 -11.83 7.02
CA LEU A 1 -3.19 -12.15 5.72
C LEU A 1 -1.87 -11.39 5.68
N CYS A 2 -0.74 -12.03 5.33
CA CYS A 2 0.59 -11.41 5.38
C CYS A 2 1.34 -11.67 4.07
N PHE A 3 1.81 -10.61 3.42
CA PHE A 3 2.47 -10.67 2.10
C PHE A 3 3.99 -10.51 2.16
N ARG A 4 4.56 -10.34 3.36
CA ARG A 4 5.96 -9.97 3.61
C ARG A 4 6.99 -10.80 2.84
N ASP A 5 6.67 -12.07 2.61
CA ASP A 5 7.56 -13.04 1.98
C ASP A 5 6.99 -13.63 0.69
N THR A 6 5.85 -13.11 0.20
CA THR A 6 5.16 -13.63 -1.00
C THR A 6 5.10 -12.62 -2.14
N VAL A 7 5.32 -11.32 -1.88
CA VAL A 7 5.34 -10.29 -2.93
C VAL A 7 6.73 -9.72 -3.12
N SER A 8 7.12 -9.55 -4.38
CA SER A 8 8.41 -8.97 -4.78
C SER A 8 8.33 -7.48 -5.12
N ARG A 9 7.13 -6.95 -5.34
CA ARG A 9 6.88 -5.58 -5.79
C ARG A 9 5.59 -5.04 -5.18
N ILE A 10 5.66 -3.86 -4.57
CA ILE A 10 4.51 -3.17 -3.98
C ILE A 10 4.40 -1.78 -4.59
N TYR A 11 3.20 -1.41 -5.00
CA TYR A 11 2.84 -0.05 -5.36
C TYR A 11 2.02 0.54 -4.22
N LEU A 12 2.38 1.74 -3.77
CA LEU A 12 1.56 2.51 -2.84
C LEU A 12 0.94 3.69 -3.58
N SER A 13 -0.34 3.97 -3.32
CA SER A 13 -1.02 5.07 -3.97
C SER A 13 -2.00 5.78 -3.07
N ASP A 14 -2.16 7.07 -3.27
CA ASP A 14 -3.04 7.95 -2.51
C ASP A 14 -3.47 9.14 -3.38
N TYR A 15 -4.62 9.73 -3.07
CA TYR A 15 -5.12 10.94 -3.73
C TYR A 15 -4.40 12.20 -3.24
N MET A 16 -4.07 12.27 -1.94
CA MET A 16 -3.46 13.45 -1.35
C MET A 16 -1.96 13.45 -1.59
N THR A 17 -1.47 14.45 -2.33
CA THR A 17 -0.04 14.64 -2.60
C THR A 17 0.81 14.70 -1.32
N LYS A 18 0.28 15.29 -0.24
CA LYS A 18 0.93 15.32 1.08
C LYS A 18 1.17 13.92 1.67
N ASN A 19 0.24 12.98 1.47
CA ASN A 19 0.42 11.61 1.92
C ASN A 19 1.52 10.93 1.10
N LEU A 20 1.53 11.15 -0.22
CA LEU A 20 2.58 10.64 -1.10
C LEU A 20 3.97 11.16 -0.70
N GLU A 21 4.09 12.43 -0.30
CA GLU A 21 5.35 13.00 0.21
C GLU A 21 5.82 12.31 1.51
N VAL A 22 4.91 12.00 2.43
CA VAL A 22 5.23 11.25 3.66
C VAL A 22 5.69 9.84 3.32
N LEU A 23 5.01 9.16 2.39
CA LEU A 23 5.40 7.83 1.92
C LEU A 23 6.77 7.85 1.24
N LYS A 24 7.06 8.87 0.43
CA LYS A 24 8.38 9.06 -0.22
C LYS A 24 9.48 9.25 0.82
N LYS A 25 9.27 10.12 1.82
CA LYS A 25 10.22 10.30 2.94
C LYS A 25 10.46 9.00 3.70
N TRP A 26 9.42 8.21 3.96
CA TRP A 26 9.57 6.89 4.58
C TRP A 26 10.38 5.94 3.69
N CYS A 27 10.04 5.85 2.40
CA CYS A 27 10.74 5.02 1.42
C CYS A 27 12.24 5.37 1.31
N ASP A 28 12.56 6.66 1.36
CA ASP A 28 13.92 7.20 1.30
C ASP A 28 14.66 7.15 2.65
N ASN A 29 14.02 6.61 3.70
CA ASN A 29 14.57 6.54 5.05
C ASN A 29 14.94 7.92 5.63
N THR A 30 14.14 8.94 5.31
CA THR A 30 14.28 10.32 5.79
C THR A 30 13.11 10.76 6.68
N THR A 31 12.15 9.87 6.94
CA THR A 31 11.04 10.12 7.87
C THR A 31 11.48 10.08 9.33
N THR A 32 10.76 10.79 10.19
CA THR A 32 10.93 10.74 11.65
C THR A 32 9.98 9.77 12.34
N HIS A 33 9.02 9.19 11.60
CA HIS A 33 8.05 8.25 12.16
C HIS A 33 8.70 6.90 12.46
N ASP A 34 8.55 6.41 13.70
CA ASP A 34 9.07 5.11 14.13
C ASP A 34 8.04 4.00 13.96
N TRP A 35 8.25 3.11 12.99
CA TRP A 35 7.36 1.96 12.71
C TRP A 35 7.64 0.74 13.59
N LYS A 36 8.72 0.73 14.40
CA LYS A 36 9.10 -0.43 15.22
C LYS A 36 7.99 -0.92 16.16
N PRO A 37 7.22 -0.06 16.86
CA PRO A 37 6.10 -0.50 17.68
C PRO A 37 5.05 -1.27 16.87
N THR A 38 4.72 -0.79 15.66
CA THR A 38 3.78 -1.43 14.75
C THR A 38 4.32 -2.78 14.26
N ILE A 39 5.59 -2.84 13.85
CA ILE A 39 6.25 -4.08 13.43
C ILE A 39 6.21 -5.14 14.55
N LYS A 40 6.45 -4.72 15.80
CA LYS A 40 6.37 -5.60 16.97
C LYS A 40 4.97 -6.16 17.18
N VAL A 41 3.94 -5.33 17.04
CA VAL A 41 2.54 -5.78 17.14
C VAL A 41 2.20 -6.77 16.02
N ILE A 42 2.55 -6.45 14.77
CA ILE A 42 2.31 -7.33 13.62
C ILE A 42 2.97 -8.70 13.85
N LYS A 43 4.26 -8.73 14.22
CA LYS A 43 4.99 -9.98 14.41
C LYS A 43 4.42 -10.83 15.54
N ARG A 44 4.00 -10.20 16.65
CA ARG A 44 3.33 -10.89 17.76
C ARG A 44 2.00 -11.49 17.32
N THR A 45 1.20 -10.76 16.55
CA THR A 45 -0.09 -11.25 16.02
C THR A 45 0.10 -12.40 15.03
N GLU A 46 1.22 -12.44 14.30
CA GLU A 46 1.62 -13.56 13.44
C GLU A 46 2.14 -14.79 14.22
N GLY A 47 2.15 -14.76 15.56
CA GLY A 47 2.69 -15.85 16.39
C GLY A 47 4.22 -15.91 16.43
N GLY A 48 4.90 -14.84 16.01
CA GLY A 48 6.36 -14.77 16.01
C GLY A 48 6.96 -14.51 17.40
N PHE A 49 8.24 -14.83 17.54
CA PHE A 49 9.03 -14.49 18.72
C PHE A 49 9.28 -12.97 18.83
N PRO A 50 9.59 -12.45 20.03
CA PRO A 50 10.02 -11.07 20.21
C PRO A 50 11.22 -10.75 19.31
N LEU A 51 11.13 -9.63 18.59
CA LEU A 51 12.19 -9.16 17.70
C LEU A 51 13.18 -8.27 18.44
N THR A 52 14.45 -8.39 18.05
CA THR A 52 15.50 -7.40 18.33
C THR A 52 15.29 -6.12 17.51
N LEU A 53 15.99 -5.04 17.88
CA LEU A 53 15.95 -3.79 17.12
C LEU A 53 16.46 -3.99 15.69
N GLU A 54 17.55 -4.73 15.51
CA GLU A 54 18.14 -5.02 14.21
C GLU A 54 17.17 -5.79 13.30
N GLU A 55 16.49 -6.81 13.80
CA GLU A 55 15.49 -7.56 13.01
C GLU A 55 14.31 -6.66 12.58
N MET A 56 13.88 -5.73 13.43
CA MET A 56 12.83 -4.77 13.06
C MET A 56 13.30 -3.81 11.97
N GLU A 57 14.55 -3.34 12.04
CA GLU A 57 15.16 -2.49 11.01
C GLU A 57 15.28 -3.24 9.67
N GLN A 58 15.68 -4.52 9.70
CA GLN A 58 15.75 -5.36 8.51
C GLN A 58 14.37 -5.59 7.88
N ILE A 59 13.34 -5.83 8.70
CA ILE A 59 11.95 -5.95 8.25
C ILE A 59 11.49 -4.67 7.54
N GLU A 60 11.74 -3.52 8.16
CA GLU A 60 11.34 -2.24 7.59
C GLU A 60 12.13 -1.91 6.31
N ALA A 61 13.44 -2.20 6.30
CA ALA A 61 14.28 -2.03 5.13
C ALA A 61 13.81 -2.91 3.96
N LYS A 62 13.46 -4.18 4.21
CA LYS A 62 12.88 -5.07 3.20
C LYS A 62 11.57 -4.50 2.65
N ALA A 63 10.67 -4.03 3.51
CA ALA A 63 9.42 -3.41 3.10
C ALA A 63 9.64 -2.17 2.20
N ARG A 64 10.57 -1.28 2.57
CA ARG A 64 10.96 -0.13 1.75
C ARG A 64 11.51 -0.56 0.39
N MET A 65 12.38 -1.58 0.35
CA MET A 65 12.93 -2.09 -0.91
C MET A 65 11.84 -2.65 -1.82
N THR A 66 10.88 -3.41 -1.29
CA THR A 66 9.75 -3.93 -2.08
C THR A 66 8.89 -2.80 -2.67
N VAL A 67 8.72 -1.69 -1.94
CA VAL A 67 8.03 -0.49 -2.45
C VAL A 67 8.87 0.23 -3.51
N LYS A 68 10.20 0.33 -3.34
CA LYS A 68 11.10 0.90 -4.37
C LYS A 68 11.06 0.14 -5.69
N CYS A 69 10.87 -1.18 -5.65
CA CYS A 69 10.72 -2.00 -6.84
C CYS A 69 9.40 -1.73 -7.60
N GLY A 70 8.38 -1.16 -6.96
CA GLY A 70 7.10 -0.81 -7.57
C GLY A 70 6.97 0.68 -7.80
N GLY A 71 6.66 1.42 -6.74
CA GLY A 71 6.61 2.88 -6.74
C GLY A 71 5.57 3.46 -5.79
N ILE A 72 5.57 4.79 -5.72
CA ILE A 72 4.56 5.58 -5.00
C ILE A 72 3.88 6.49 -6.03
N MET A 73 2.58 6.31 -6.24
CA MET A 73 1.84 6.88 -7.38
C MET A 73 0.59 7.63 -6.93
N TYR A 74 0.12 8.55 -7.76
CA TYR A 74 -1.16 9.22 -7.53
C TYR A 74 -2.32 8.28 -7.89
N ALA A 75 -3.37 8.27 -7.07
CA ALA A 75 -4.60 7.53 -7.35
C ALA A 75 -5.84 8.40 -7.18
N ASN A 76 -6.81 8.27 -8.10
CA ASN A 76 -8.15 8.79 -7.93
C ASN A 76 -9.18 7.69 -8.22
N VAL A 77 -9.86 7.20 -7.16
CA VAL A 77 -10.83 6.09 -7.28
C VAL A 77 -12.07 6.44 -8.10
N HIS A 78 -12.35 7.74 -8.29
CA HIS A 78 -13.45 8.22 -9.13
C HIS A 78 -13.09 8.27 -10.63
N GLU A 79 -11.82 8.07 -10.97
CA GLU A 79 -11.33 8.04 -12.35
C GLU A 79 -11.10 6.60 -12.81
N ASP A 80 -11.04 6.42 -14.13
CA ASP A 80 -10.67 5.18 -14.79
C ASP A 80 -9.68 5.50 -15.93
N PRO A 81 -8.40 5.08 -15.84
CA PRO A 81 -7.82 4.23 -14.80
C PRO A 81 -7.63 4.96 -13.45
N VAL A 82 -7.83 4.23 -12.33
CA VAL A 82 -7.65 4.78 -10.96
C VAL A 82 -6.22 5.26 -10.71
N VAL A 83 -5.23 4.57 -11.27
CA VAL A 83 -3.82 4.94 -11.26
C VAL A 83 -3.34 5.02 -12.70
N PRO A 84 -3.27 6.22 -13.30
CA PRO A 84 -2.86 6.38 -14.70
C PRO A 84 -1.50 5.76 -15.03
N ASP A 85 -0.54 5.83 -14.10
CA ASP A 85 0.80 5.26 -14.26
C ASP A 85 0.82 3.71 -14.34
N LEU A 86 -0.27 3.05 -13.94
CA LEU A 86 -0.44 1.59 -13.97
C LEU A 86 -1.42 1.14 -15.05
N GLN A 87 -1.81 2.02 -15.97
CA GLN A 87 -2.73 1.67 -17.04
C GLN A 87 -2.21 0.48 -17.86
N GLY A 88 -3.05 -0.54 -18.03
CA GLY A 88 -2.71 -1.76 -18.76
C GLY A 88 -1.80 -2.73 -17.99
N GLN A 89 -1.49 -2.47 -16.72
CA GLN A 89 -0.82 -3.43 -15.85
C GLN A 89 -1.84 -4.23 -15.04
N GLU A 90 -1.63 -5.53 -14.97
CA GLU A 90 -2.41 -6.43 -14.12
C GLU A 90 -1.79 -6.52 -12.73
N MET A 91 -2.64 -6.54 -11.70
CA MET A 91 -2.23 -6.68 -10.32
C MET A 91 -2.73 -8.00 -9.75
N ASP A 92 -1.82 -8.79 -9.17
CA ASP A 92 -2.19 -10.03 -8.48
C ASP A 92 -3.08 -9.74 -7.25
N ILE A 93 -2.85 -8.60 -6.61
CA ILE A 93 -3.45 -8.23 -5.33
C ILE A 93 -3.66 -6.72 -5.28
N VAL A 94 -4.87 -6.30 -4.92
CA VAL A 94 -5.20 -4.92 -4.63
C VAL A 94 -5.69 -4.82 -3.19
N VAL A 95 -5.09 -3.90 -2.42
CA VAL A 95 -5.46 -3.65 -1.02
C VAL A 95 -5.86 -2.19 -0.87
N THR A 96 -7.07 -1.96 -0.35
CA THR A 96 -7.58 -0.65 0.03
C THR A 96 -7.97 -0.69 1.51
N ILE A 97 -7.52 0.28 2.30
CA ILE A 97 -7.81 0.36 3.73
C ILE A 97 -8.30 1.78 4.02
N PHE A 98 -9.48 1.91 4.62
CA PHE A 98 -10.10 3.19 5.00
C PHE A 98 -10.23 4.24 3.87
N THR A 99 -10.19 3.82 2.62
CA THR A 99 -10.13 4.72 1.45
C THR A 99 -11.51 4.97 0.85
N LEU A 100 -12.21 3.92 0.41
CA LEU A 100 -13.45 4.06 -0.37
C LEU A 100 -14.60 4.70 0.41
N GLU A 101 -14.74 4.35 1.68
CA GLU A 101 -15.75 4.94 2.58
C GLU A 101 -15.49 6.42 2.87
N SER A 102 -14.23 6.85 2.77
CA SER A 102 -13.83 8.26 2.97
C SER A 102 -13.87 9.05 1.67
N ALA A 103 -13.72 8.37 0.52
CA ALA A 103 -13.70 8.98 -0.80
C ALA A 103 -15.09 9.12 -1.43
N CYS A 104 -16.10 8.39 -0.95
CA CYS A 104 -17.44 8.35 -1.56
C CYS A 104 -18.49 8.93 -0.62
N GLU A 105 -19.36 9.81 -1.14
CA GLU A 105 -20.48 10.38 -0.38
C GLU A 105 -21.75 9.55 -0.49
N THR A 106 -21.87 8.74 -1.55
CA THR A 106 -23.05 7.92 -1.83
C THR A 106 -22.69 6.47 -2.09
N TYR A 107 -23.66 5.57 -1.86
CA TYR A 107 -23.52 4.16 -2.21
C TYR A 107 -23.27 3.94 -3.70
N ALA A 108 -23.89 4.74 -4.58
CA ALA A 108 -23.69 4.65 -6.02
C ALA A 108 -22.23 4.98 -6.42
N GLN A 109 -21.66 6.03 -5.85
CA GLN A 109 -20.24 6.37 -6.03
C GLN A 109 -19.33 5.26 -5.50
N TYR A 110 -19.63 4.72 -4.32
CA TYR A 110 -18.87 3.61 -3.74
C TYR A 110 -18.85 2.40 -4.70
N CYS A 111 -20.01 1.98 -5.19
CA CYS A 111 -20.11 0.89 -6.15
C CYS A 111 -19.33 1.18 -7.45
N GLN A 112 -19.36 2.42 -7.94
CA GLN A 112 -18.61 2.79 -9.14
C GLN A 112 -17.09 2.76 -8.88
N CYS A 113 -16.62 3.29 -7.76
CA CYS A 113 -15.21 3.27 -7.39
C CYS A 113 -14.70 1.83 -7.19
N VAL A 114 -15.51 0.92 -6.63
CA VAL A 114 -15.17 -0.51 -6.56
C VAL A 114 -14.97 -1.10 -7.96
N LYS A 115 -15.86 -0.78 -8.92
CA LYS A 115 -15.70 -1.24 -10.31
C LYS A 115 -14.40 -0.72 -10.93
N ASN A 116 -14.09 0.56 -10.71
CA ASN A 116 -12.86 1.17 -11.22
C ASN A 116 -11.60 0.52 -10.60
N ILE A 117 -11.63 0.14 -9.30
CA ILE A 117 -10.50 -0.55 -8.66
C ILE A 117 -10.36 -1.99 -9.18
N VAL A 118 -11.49 -2.68 -9.41
CA VAL A 118 -11.48 -4.07 -9.88
C VAL A 118 -10.94 -4.17 -11.33
N SER A 119 -10.89 -3.08 -12.08
CA SER A 119 -10.30 -3.07 -13.44
C SER A 119 -8.80 -3.43 -13.45
N PHE A 120 -8.10 -3.35 -12.31
CA PHE A 120 -6.74 -3.88 -12.16
C PHE A 120 -6.64 -5.41 -12.20
N PHE A 121 -7.76 -6.12 -12.06
CA PHE A 121 -7.83 -7.56 -12.22
C PHE A 121 -8.31 -7.93 -13.63
N PHE A 122 -7.54 -8.75 -14.34
CA PHE A 122 -8.01 -9.38 -15.57
C PHE A 122 -8.87 -10.60 -15.21
N PHE A 123 -10.16 -10.58 -15.56
CA PHE A 123 -10.99 -11.77 -15.57
C PHE A 123 -10.82 -12.46 -16.93
N CYS A 124 -10.05 -13.54 -16.98
CA CYS A 124 -10.03 -14.47 -18.13
C CYS A 124 -11.41 -15.12 -18.35
#